data_AF-A0A172Y8S7-F1
#
_entry.id   AF-A0A172Y8S7-F1
#
_cell.length_a   1.000
_cell.length_b   1.000
_cell.length_c   1.000
_cell.angle_alpha   90.00
_cell.angle_beta   90.00
_cell.angle_gamma   90.00
#
_symmetry.space_group_name_H-M   'P 1'
#
loop_
_entity.id
_entity.type
_entity.pdbx_description
1 polymer ?
#
loop_
_entity_poly.entity_id
_entity_poly.type
_entity_poly.pdbx_seq_one_letter_code
_entity_poly.pdbx_strand_id
1 'polypeptide(L)'
;MKKSIIVLSAVAGLAASPALAENWNVISRSSATAFMVDVDSIAQADGVTSARLARVPAKGEPTDLSHSIGTVSFRCAANQSKAGEEVYYGPDGAEQERIDDGYDFEPIVRNSLDSYVKEIVCEDKRGTAAFPTIRAFIEAGRPDSR
;
A
#
# COMPACT_ATOMS: atom_id res chain seq x y z
N MET A 1 -23.75 -43.74 -41.99
CA MET A 1 -22.92 -44.11 -40.82
C MET A 1 -22.16 -42.88 -40.36
N LYS A 2 -21.92 -42.79 -39.04
CA LYS A 2 -21.77 -41.56 -38.21
C LYS A 2 -20.74 -40.53 -38.70
N LYS A 3 -21.13 -39.25 -38.70
CA LYS A 3 -20.24 -38.08 -38.68
C LYS A 3 -19.80 -37.82 -37.24
N SER A 4 -18.53 -38.06 -36.92
CA SER A 4 -17.96 -37.74 -35.60
C SER A 4 -17.58 -36.27 -35.56
N ILE A 5 -18.24 -35.50 -34.70
CA ILE A 5 -17.91 -34.10 -34.39
C ILE A 5 -16.82 -34.12 -33.31
N ILE A 6 -15.69 -33.49 -33.61
CA ILE A 6 -14.59 -33.23 -32.68
C ILE A 6 -14.98 -32.01 -31.84
N VAL A 7 -15.09 -32.17 -30.52
CA VAL A 7 -15.23 -31.05 -29.58
C VAL A 7 -13.83 -30.71 -29.05
N LEU A 8 -13.28 -29.58 -29.50
CA LEU A 8 -12.10 -28.96 -28.87
C LEU A 8 -12.60 -28.14 -27.67
N SER A 9 -12.39 -28.62 -26.46
CA SER A 9 -12.54 -27.82 -25.25
C SER A 9 -11.29 -26.95 -25.07
N ALA A 10 -11.40 -25.65 -25.36
CA ALA A 10 -10.39 -24.67 -25.01
C ALA A 10 -10.49 -24.37 -23.51
N VAL A 11 -9.52 -24.88 -22.73
CA VAL A 11 -9.34 -24.47 -21.33
C VAL A 11 -8.58 -23.14 -21.37
N ALA A 12 -9.30 -22.02 -21.26
CA ALA A 12 -8.69 -20.71 -21.10
C ALA A 12 -8.03 -20.67 -19.72
N GLY A 13 -6.70 -20.76 -19.69
CA GLY A 13 -5.91 -20.58 -18.47
C GLY A 13 -6.10 -19.16 -17.94
N LEU A 14 -6.61 -19.05 -16.72
CA LEU A 14 -6.47 -17.83 -15.93
C LEU A 14 -4.97 -17.63 -15.67
N ALA A 15 -4.33 -16.75 -16.44
CA ALA A 15 -3.05 -16.21 -16.06
C ALA A 15 -3.27 -15.38 -14.79
N ALA A 16 -3.11 -16.01 -13.62
CA ALA A 16 -2.91 -15.27 -12.39
C ALA A 16 -1.61 -14.49 -12.57
N SER A 17 -1.71 -13.19 -12.84
CA SER A 17 -0.57 -12.29 -12.69
C SER A 17 0.01 -12.53 -11.31
N PRO A 18 1.32 -12.73 -11.15
CA PRO A 18 1.91 -12.80 -9.82
C PRO A 18 1.51 -11.51 -9.10
N ALA A 19 0.84 -11.65 -7.96
CA ALA A 19 0.70 -10.52 -7.06
C ALA A 19 2.12 -10.03 -6.77
N LEU A 20 2.38 -8.75 -6.96
CA LEU A 20 3.65 -8.15 -6.53
C LEU A 20 3.85 -8.52 -5.06
N ALA A 21 5.07 -8.94 -4.70
CA ALA A 21 5.39 -9.17 -3.30
C ALA A 21 5.17 -7.86 -2.54
N GLU A 22 4.40 -7.92 -1.46
CA GLU A 22 4.11 -6.78 -0.59
C GLU A 22 4.81 -7.00 0.76
N ASN A 23 5.27 -5.91 1.37
CA ASN A 23 5.90 -5.96 2.68
C ASN A 23 5.59 -4.68 3.49
N TRP A 24 4.46 -4.73 4.19
CA TRP A 24 3.87 -3.59 4.88
C TRP A 24 4.47 -3.38 6.26
N ASN A 25 5.27 -2.32 6.39
CA ASN A 25 5.94 -1.91 7.60
C ASN A 25 5.11 -0.87 8.36
N VAL A 26 4.79 -1.10 9.63
CA VAL A 26 4.12 -0.11 10.50
C VAL A 26 5.11 0.98 10.90
N ILE A 27 4.90 2.21 10.43
CA ILE A 27 5.84 3.33 10.60
C ILE A 27 5.44 4.32 11.69
N SER A 28 4.14 4.48 11.90
CA SER A 28 3.58 5.44 12.86
C SER A 28 2.15 5.05 13.17
N ARG A 29 1.66 5.48 14.32
CA ARG A 29 0.31 5.19 14.78
C ARG A 29 -0.26 6.35 15.58
N SER A 30 -1.53 6.66 15.33
CA SER A 30 -2.35 7.51 16.18
C SER A 30 -3.43 6.66 16.87
N SER A 31 -4.23 7.28 17.73
CA SER A 31 -5.39 6.60 18.32
C SER A 31 -6.43 6.14 17.28
N ALA A 32 -6.41 6.73 16.07
CA ALA A 32 -7.39 6.50 15.02
C ALA A 32 -6.83 5.71 13.82
N THR A 33 -5.53 5.80 13.53
CA THR A 33 -4.95 5.29 12.28
C THR A 33 -3.59 4.64 12.53
N ALA A 34 -3.36 3.47 11.92
CA ALA A 34 -2.05 2.90 11.69
C ALA A 34 -1.58 3.31 10.29
N PHE A 35 -0.35 3.82 10.21
CA PHE A 35 0.30 4.20 8.95
C PHE A 35 1.34 3.15 8.60
N MET A 36 1.26 2.63 7.38
CA MET A 36 2.14 1.55 6.93
C MET A 36 2.77 1.87 5.58
N VAL A 37 4.01 1.46 5.36
CA VAL A 37 4.70 1.62 4.07
C VAL A 37 5.00 0.25 3.49
N ASP A 38 4.67 0.05 2.22
CA ASP A 38 5.06 -1.16 1.48
C ASP A 38 6.51 -1.01 1.00
N VAL A 39 7.46 -1.62 1.71
CA VAL A 39 8.89 -1.44 1.42
C VAL A 39 9.32 -2.10 0.11
N ASP A 40 8.59 -3.12 -0.34
CA ASP A 40 8.85 -3.77 -1.62
C ASP A 40 8.32 -2.96 -2.81
N SER A 41 7.47 -1.96 -2.55
CA SER A 41 7.01 -0.99 -3.57
C SER A 41 7.96 0.19 -3.79
N ILE A 42 9.06 0.30 -3.02
CA ILE A 42 9.98 1.43 -3.14
C ILE A 42 10.66 1.41 -4.50
N ALA A 43 10.46 2.47 -5.27
CA ALA A 43 11.01 2.62 -6.62
C ALA A 43 11.66 3.99 -6.80
N GLN A 44 12.68 4.05 -7.66
CA GLN A 44 13.37 5.30 -8.02
C GLN A 44 13.25 5.56 -9.52
N ALA A 45 12.83 6.78 -9.87
CA ALA A 45 12.76 7.25 -11.24
C ALA A 45 12.98 8.77 -11.27
N ASP A 46 13.81 9.26 -12.21
CA ASP A 46 14.02 10.68 -12.47
C ASP A 46 14.33 11.54 -11.22
N GLY A 47 15.10 10.99 -10.28
CA GLY A 47 15.48 11.67 -9.03
C GLY A 47 14.37 11.73 -7.97
N VAL A 48 13.26 11.02 -8.19
CA VAL A 48 12.16 10.83 -7.24
C VAL A 48 12.18 9.39 -6.73
N THR A 49 12.03 9.21 -5.42
CA THR A 49 11.78 7.90 -4.79
C THR A 49 10.32 7.84 -4.38
N SER A 50 9.58 6.81 -4.81
CA SER A 50 8.17 6.62 -4.46
C SER A 50 7.94 5.33 -3.70
N ALA A 51 6.85 5.26 -2.95
CA ALA A 51 6.39 4.07 -2.25
C ALA A 51 4.86 4.11 -2.08
N ARG A 52 4.25 2.97 -1.77
CA ARG A 52 2.85 2.90 -1.33
C ARG A 52 2.77 3.11 0.18
N LEU A 53 1.83 3.94 0.59
CA LEU A 53 1.50 4.30 1.97
C LEU A 53 0.07 3.90 2.25
N ALA A 54 -0.15 3.05 3.25
CA ALA A 54 -1.48 2.67 3.69
C ALA A 54 -1.90 3.42 4.95
N ARG A 55 -3.20 3.76 5.00
CA ARG A 55 -3.88 4.29 6.18
C ARG A 55 -4.95 3.30 6.59
N VAL A 56 -4.73 2.63 7.71
CA VAL A 56 -5.64 1.61 8.23
C VAL A 56 -6.27 2.12 9.53
N PRO A 57 -7.59 2.07 9.73
CA PRO A 57 -8.19 2.36 11.03
C PRO A 57 -7.48 1.56 12.13
N ALA A 58 -7.08 2.21 13.21
CA ALA A 58 -6.30 1.59 14.27
C ALA A 58 -7.09 0.55 15.08
N LYS A 59 -8.43 0.58 14.98
CA LYS A 59 -9.39 -0.29 15.66
C LYS A 59 -10.55 -0.61 14.72
N GLY A 60 -11.24 -1.72 14.97
CA GLY A 60 -12.39 -2.18 14.19
C GLY A 60 -12.50 -3.69 14.26
N GLU A 61 -13.56 -4.23 13.67
CA GLU A 61 -13.71 -5.67 13.53
C GLU A 61 -12.59 -6.26 12.66
N PRO A 62 -12.07 -7.47 12.95
CA PRO A 62 -11.06 -8.12 12.11
C PRO A 62 -11.55 -8.42 10.69
N THR A 63 -12.86 -8.43 10.47
CA THR A 63 -13.49 -8.62 9.15
C THR A 63 -13.76 -7.33 8.40
N ASP A 64 -13.60 -6.16 9.04
CA ASP A 64 -13.71 -4.87 8.37
C ASP A 64 -12.37 -4.54 7.72
N LEU A 65 -12.29 -4.74 6.41
CA LEU A 65 -11.08 -4.54 5.63
C LEU A 65 -10.90 -3.11 5.13
N SER A 66 -11.67 -2.14 5.66
CA SER A 66 -11.59 -0.76 5.23
C SER A 66 -10.19 -0.17 5.46
N HIS A 67 -9.61 0.43 4.42
CA HIS A 67 -8.34 1.13 4.45
C HIS A 67 -8.19 2.00 3.20
N SER A 68 -7.15 2.83 3.17
CA SER A 68 -6.73 3.51 1.93
C SER A 68 -5.27 3.23 1.63
N ILE A 69 -4.90 3.30 0.35
CA ILE A 69 -3.53 3.17 -0.12
C ILE A 69 -3.23 4.32 -1.09
N GLY A 70 -2.26 5.15 -0.72
CA GLY A 70 -1.76 6.24 -1.54
C GLY A 70 -0.35 5.99 -2.06
N THR A 71 -0.03 6.60 -3.20
CA THR A 71 1.37 6.78 -3.60
C THR A 71 1.94 8.01 -2.93
N VAL A 72 3.13 7.89 -2.36
CA VAL A 72 3.89 9.02 -1.84
C VAL A 72 5.24 9.09 -2.55
N SER A 73 5.62 10.29 -2.97
CA SER A 73 6.84 10.54 -3.75
C SER A 73 7.74 11.52 -3.02
N PHE A 74 9.04 11.28 -3.04
CA PHE A 74 10.06 12.07 -2.35
C PHE A 74 11.15 12.52 -3.30
N ARG A 75 11.54 13.79 -3.17
CA ARG A 75 12.86 14.27 -3.61
C ARG A 75 13.76 14.27 -2.38
N CYS A 76 14.35 13.11 -2.07
CA CYS A 76 15.05 12.86 -0.81
C CYS A 76 16.11 13.94 -0.48
N ALA A 77 16.92 14.36 -1.48
CA ALA A 77 17.95 15.38 -1.30
C ALA A 77 17.39 16.80 -1.11
N ALA A 78 16.21 17.11 -1.66
CA ALA A 78 15.58 18.42 -1.54
C ALA A 78 14.66 18.53 -0.31
N ASN A 79 14.47 17.45 0.45
CA ASN A 79 13.53 17.35 1.56
C ASN A 79 12.10 17.77 1.16
N GLN A 80 11.63 17.26 0.03
CA GLN A 80 10.27 17.50 -0.46
C GLN A 80 9.50 16.20 -0.66
N SER A 81 8.19 16.25 -0.45
CA SER A 81 7.25 15.17 -0.72
C SER A 81 6.09 15.66 -1.57
N LYS A 82 5.41 14.72 -2.22
CA LYS A 82 4.05 14.92 -2.74
C LYS A 82 3.25 13.63 -2.59
N ALA A 83 1.95 13.78 -2.40
CA ALA A 83 1.02 12.69 -2.62
C ALA A 83 0.82 12.46 -4.13
N GLY A 84 0.41 11.26 -4.49
CA GLY A 84 -0.15 10.92 -5.79
C GLY A 84 -1.48 10.21 -5.56
N GLU A 85 -1.87 9.37 -6.50
CA GLU A 85 -3.14 8.63 -6.44
C GLU A 85 -3.36 7.89 -5.11
N GLU A 86 -4.58 8.03 -4.57
CA GLU A 86 -5.08 7.37 -3.38
C GLU A 86 -6.30 6.49 -3.72
N VAL A 87 -6.30 5.26 -3.23
CA VAL A 87 -7.35 4.26 -3.44
C VAL A 87 -7.99 3.91 -2.11
N TYR A 88 -9.32 3.97 -2.05
CA TYR A 88 -10.11 3.64 -0.87
C TYR A 88 -10.75 2.26 -1.03
N TYR A 89 -10.61 1.43 0.00
CA TYR A 89 -11.18 0.10 0.11
C TYR A 89 -12.26 0.07 1.19
N GLY A 90 -13.37 -0.58 0.89
CA GLY A 90 -14.50 -0.74 1.80
C GLY A 90 -14.34 -1.92 2.76
N PRO A 91 -15.37 -2.20 3.60
CA PRO A 91 -15.30 -3.25 4.62
C PRO A 91 -15.12 -4.67 4.06
N ASP A 92 -15.56 -4.92 2.83
CA ASP A 92 -15.37 -6.17 2.10
C ASP A 92 -13.98 -6.28 1.44
N GLY A 93 -13.17 -5.22 1.52
CA GLY A 93 -11.86 -5.11 0.89
C GLY A 93 -11.95 -4.79 -0.61
N ALA A 94 -13.14 -4.52 -1.15
CA ALA A 94 -13.28 -4.05 -2.52
C ALA A 94 -12.92 -2.58 -2.62
N GLU A 95 -12.28 -2.21 -3.73
CA GLU A 95 -12.06 -0.81 -4.09
C GLU A 95 -13.40 -0.10 -4.27
N GLN A 96 -13.54 1.05 -3.61
CA GLN A 96 -14.75 1.88 -3.64
C GLN A 96 -14.52 3.16 -4.44
N GLU A 97 -13.34 3.75 -4.28
CA GLU A 97 -13.00 5.04 -4.86
C GLU A 97 -11.51 5.12 -5.15
N ARG A 98 -11.15 5.85 -6.21
CA ARG A 98 -9.78 6.15 -6.60
C ARG A 98 -9.69 7.62 -6.97
N ILE A 99 -8.81 8.34 -6.29
CA ILE A 99 -8.66 9.79 -6.42
C ILE A 99 -7.23 10.07 -6.87
N ASP A 100 -7.09 10.81 -7.97
CA ASP A 100 -5.78 11.32 -8.40
C ASP A 100 -5.45 12.60 -7.63
N ASP A 101 -4.76 12.43 -6.50
CA ASP A 101 -4.26 13.51 -5.66
C ASP A 101 -2.93 14.03 -6.25
N GLY A 102 -3.01 14.61 -7.45
CA GLY A 102 -1.90 15.16 -8.24
C GLY A 102 -1.32 16.47 -7.68
N TYR A 103 -0.81 16.44 -6.45
CA TYR A 103 -0.22 17.61 -5.79
C TYR A 103 1.22 17.90 -6.25
N ASP A 104 1.64 19.15 -6.05
CA ASP A 104 3.02 19.57 -6.25
C ASP A 104 3.95 19.09 -5.12
N PHE A 105 5.26 19.09 -5.37
CA PHE A 105 6.25 18.81 -4.35
C PHE A 105 6.35 19.96 -3.35
N GLU A 106 6.10 19.66 -2.07
CA GLU A 106 6.16 20.60 -0.96
C GLU A 106 7.28 20.23 0.03
N PRO A 107 7.82 21.20 0.79
CA PRO A 107 8.78 20.91 1.85
C PRO A 107 8.21 19.99 2.94
N ILE A 108 8.97 18.96 3.32
CA ILE A 108 8.57 18.03 4.39
C ILE A 108 8.68 18.73 5.74
N VAL A 109 7.53 18.91 6.39
CA VAL A 109 7.45 19.45 7.75
C VAL A 109 7.99 18.43 8.76
N ARG A 110 8.78 18.88 9.75
CA ARG A 110 9.27 18.01 10.82
C ARG A 110 8.13 17.41 11.65
N ASN A 111 8.29 16.17 12.11
CA ASN A 111 7.32 15.42 12.89
C ASN A 111 5.97 15.19 12.18
N SER A 112 5.92 15.37 10.86
CA SER A 112 4.77 15.01 10.02
C SER A 112 4.82 13.53 9.64
N LEU A 113 3.70 12.99 9.14
CA LEU A 113 3.67 11.64 8.57
C LEU A 113 4.77 11.44 7.51
N ASP A 114 4.88 12.38 6.59
CA ASP A 114 5.87 12.34 5.51
C ASP A 114 7.31 12.33 6.04
N SER A 115 7.56 12.98 7.18
CA SER A 115 8.88 12.91 7.82
C SER A 115 9.22 11.49 8.31
N TYR A 116 8.25 10.76 8.86
CA TYR A 116 8.45 9.36 9.27
C TYR A 116 8.55 8.41 8.08
N VAL A 117 7.73 8.61 7.06
CA VAL A 117 7.80 7.83 5.80
C VAL A 117 9.15 8.01 5.13
N LYS A 118 9.66 9.25 5.09
CA LYS A 118 10.97 9.56 4.48
C LYS A 118 12.11 8.74 5.12
N GLU A 119 12.08 8.51 6.43
CA GLU A 119 13.11 7.70 7.09
C GLU A 119 13.15 6.26 6.55
N ILE A 120 12.00 5.71 6.17
CA ILE A 120 11.94 4.37 5.54
C ILE A 120 12.36 4.45 4.07
N VAL A 121 11.79 5.40 3.32
CA VAL A 121 11.89 5.47 1.86
C VAL A 121 13.26 5.99 1.39
N CYS A 122 13.85 6.93 2.12
CA CYS A 122 15.10 7.60 1.74
C CYS A 122 16.31 7.20 2.60
N GLU A 123 16.12 6.63 3.80
CA GLU A 123 17.21 6.36 4.77
C GLU A 123 17.34 4.87 5.13
N ASP A 124 16.68 3.99 4.38
CA ASP A 124 16.70 2.53 4.56
C ASP A 124 16.33 2.05 5.98
N LYS A 125 15.61 2.86 6.77
CA LYS A 125 15.09 2.39 8.06
C LYS A 125 13.99 1.35 7.85
N ARG A 126 13.56 0.72 8.94
CA ARG A 126 12.49 -0.28 8.96
C ARG A 126 11.41 0.13 9.93
N GLY A 127 10.19 -0.32 9.65
CA GLY A 127 9.07 -0.12 10.57
C GLY A 127 9.23 -0.93 11.85
N THR A 128 8.30 -0.70 12.77
CA THR A 128 8.28 -1.38 14.08
C THR A 128 7.75 -2.81 14.01
N ALA A 129 6.94 -3.11 13.00
CA ALA A 129 6.43 -4.44 12.68
C ALA A 129 6.22 -4.55 11.17
N ALA A 130 6.26 -5.76 10.63
CA ALA A 130 6.09 -6.03 9.20
C ALA A 130 5.02 -7.10 8.96
N PHE A 131 4.24 -6.91 7.90
CA PHE A 131 3.15 -7.80 7.50
C PHE A 131 3.21 -8.08 6.00
N PRO A 132 2.92 -9.31 5.55
CA PRO A 132 2.97 -9.65 4.14
C PRO A 132 1.85 -9.00 3.32
N THR A 133 0.74 -8.59 3.95
CA THR A 133 -0.36 -7.84 3.32
C THR A 133 -1.04 -6.94 4.36
N ILE A 134 -1.76 -5.90 3.92
CA ILE A 134 -2.63 -5.10 4.81
C ILE A 134 -3.73 -5.97 5.43
N ARG A 135 -4.28 -6.91 4.65
CA ARG A 135 -5.27 -7.88 5.15
C ARG A 135 -4.72 -8.67 6.34
N ALA A 136 -3.50 -9.18 6.25
CA ALA A 136 -2.87 -9.91 7.36
C ALA A 136 -2.72 -9.05 8.62
N PHE A 137 -2.40 -7.75 8.47
CA PHE A 137 -2.37 -6.81 9.59
C PHE A 137 -3.76 -6.63 10.23
N ILE A 138 -4.80 -6.47 9.41
CA ILE A 138 -6.19 -6.30 9.87
C ILE A 138 -6.70 -7.55 10.58
N GLU A 139 -6.52 -8.73 9.97
CA GLU A 139 -6.96 -10.03 10.49
C GLU A 139 -6.24 -10.40 11.79
N ALA A 140 -4.99 -9.96 11.97
CA ALA A 140 -4.25 -10.08 13.23
C ALA A 140 -4.76 -9.16 14.35
N GLY A 141 -5.85 -8.40 14.09
CA GLY A 141 -6.44 -7.48 15.06
C GLY A 141 -5.72 -6.14 15.16
N ARG A 142 -4.96 -5.75 14.12
CA ARG A 142 -4.21 -4.49 14.07
C ARG A 142 -3.28 -4.35 15.28
N PRO A 143 -2.38 -5.31 15.53
CA PRO A 143 -1.59 -5.36 16.76
C PRO A 143 -0.76 -4.09 16.96
N ASP A 144 -0.59 -3.68 18.23
CA ASP A 144 0.41 -2.68 18.61
C ASP A 144 1.82 -3.28 18.50
N SER A 145 2.80 -2.48 18.11
CA SER A 145 4.21 -2.91 17.97
C SER A 145 4.98 -2.99 19.30
N ARG A 146 4.33 -3.47 20.37
CA ARG A 146 4.98 -3.65 21.67
C ARG A 146 5.79 -4.94 21.76
#